data_AF-A0A2R7T8I8-F1
#
_entry.id   AF-A0A2R7T8I8-F1
#
_cell.length_a   1.000
_cell.length_b   1.000
_cell.length_c   1.000
_cell.angle_alpha   90.00
_cell.angle_beta   90.00
_cell.angle_gamma   90.00
#
_symmetry.space_group_name_H-M   'P 1'
#
loop_
_entity.id
_entity.type
_entity.pdbx_description
1 polymer ?
#
loop_
_entity_poly.entity_id
_entity_poly.type
_entity_poly.pdbx_seq_one_letter_code
_entity_poly.pdbx_strand_id
1 'polypeptide(L)'
;MPPVSTGGMRCEQVKNGLTAGFDQMGGYLAVYDEASGQQLWTLKVYDNQRVPSKEGDVQDVFFKSMTLQADGMLLIENEHRARFIVDPKARTSIAAQ
;
A
#
# COMPACT_ATOMS: atom_id res chain seq x y z
N MET A 1 8.81 -3.44 -4.54
CA MET A 1 8.29 -3.10 -5.88
C MET A 1 8.55 -1.62 -6.20
N PRO A 2 8.64 -1.21 -7.48
CA PRO A 2 8.76 0.20 -7.88
C PRO A 2 7.45 1.00 -7.68
N PRO A 3 7.52 2.35 -7.66
CA PRO A 3 6.34 3.22 -7.68
C PRO A 3 5.46 3.03 -8.93
N VAL A 4 4.19 3.41 -8.83
CA VAL A 4 3.27 3.55 -9.97
C VAL A 4 2.75 4.99 -10.02
N SER A 5 2.86 5.60 -11.20
CA SER A 5 2.39 6.98 -11.44
C SER A 5 1.02 7.00 -12.12
N THR A 6 0.11 7.84 -11.66
CA THR A 6 -1.23 8.02 -12.26
C THR A 6 -1.79 9.40 -11.95
N GLY A 7 -2.30 10.11 -12.95
CA GLY A 7 -2.99 11.40 -12.74
C GLY A 7 -2.19 12.45 -11.96
N GLY A 8 -0.87 12.52 -12.15
CA GLY A 8 0.01 13.45 -11.41
C GLY A 8 0.37 12.99 -10.00
N MET A 9 -0.01 11.77 -9.61
CA MET A 9 0.32 11.17 -8.32
C MET A 9 1.31 10.03 -8.49
N ARG A 10 2.29 9.94 -7.58
CA ARG A 10 3.18 8.79 -7.43
C ARG A 10 2.73 7.93 -6.26
N CYS A 11 2.40 6.68 -6.51
CA CYS A 11 1.93 5.72 -5.53
C CYS A 11 3.07 4.77 -5.15
N GLU A 12 3.31 4.58 -3.86
CA GLU A 12 4.40 3.76 -3.33
C GLU A 12 3.98 2.97 -2.10
N GLN A 13 4.58 1.79 -1.91
CA GLN A 13 4.50 1.12 -0.63
C GLN A 13 5.27 1.90 0.44
N VAL A 14 4.67 2.09 1.61
CA VAL A 14 5.40 2.52 2.81
C VAL A 14 6.40 1.44 3.21
N LYS A 15 7.71 1.76 3.14
CA LYS A 15 8.79 0.79 3.41
C LYS A 15 8.81 0.30 4.85
N ASN A 16 8.61 1.20 5.81
CA ASN A 16 8.57 0.86 7.23
C ASN A 16 7.42 1.60 7.91
N GLY A 17 6.30 0.89 8.09
CA GLY A 17 5.10 1.47 8.68
C GLY A 17 5.31 1.89 10.13
N LEU A 18 6.08 1.13 10.90
CA LEU A 18 6.34 1.41 12.32
C LEU A 18 7.18 2.68 12.50
N THR A 19 8.25 2.86 11.72
CA THR A 19 9.06 4.09 11.74
C THR A 19 8.27 5.30 11.21
N ALA A 20 7.32 5.08 10.30
CA ALA A 20 6.42 6.12 9.81
C ALA A 20 5.28 6.47 10.79
N GLY A 21 5.21 5.81 11.96
CA GLY A 21 4.21 6.08 13.00
C GLY A 21 2.88 5.33 12.85
N PHE A 22 2.83 4.28 12.02
CA PHE A 22 1.65 3.43 11.83
C PHE A 22 1.67 2.19 12.75
N ASP A 23 0.53 1.47 12.78
CA ASP A 23 0.28 0.36 13.71
C ASP A 23 0.84 -1.00 13.23
N GLN A 24 1.37 -1.09 12.01
CA GLN A 24 1.90 -2.33 11.44
C GLN A 24 3.03 -2.08 10.42
N MET A 25 3.78 -3.15 10.15
CA MET A 25 4.65 -3.21 8.99
C MET A 25 3.89 -3.69 7.75
N GLY A 26 4.21 -3.10 6.59
CA GLY A 26 3.54 -3.42 5.33
C GLY A 26 2.06 -3.01 5.31
N GLY A 27 1.38 -3.26 4.19
CA GLY A 27 -0.06 -2.98 4.06
C GLY A 27 -0.44 -1.50 3.91
N TYR A 28 0.52 -0.60 3.77
CA TYR A 28 0.27 0.84 3.58
C TYR A 28 0.74 1.35 2.23
N LEU A 29 -0.14 2.11 1.58
CA LEU A 29 0.15 2.87 0.37
C LEU A 29 0.35 4.35 0.72
N ALA A 30 1.51 4.91 0.38
CA ALA A 30 1.73 6.35 0.39
C ALA A 30 1.56 6.92 -1.03
N VAL A 31 0.96 8.10 -1.10
CA VAL A 31 0.77 8.82 -2.35
C VAL A 31 1.41 10.19 -2.25
N TYR A 32 2.17 10.53 -3.27
CA TYR A 32 2.93 11.76 -3.40
C TYR A 32 2.44 12.53 -4.64
N ASP A 33 2.54 13.84 -4.59
CA ASP A 33 2.48 14.67 -5.78
C ASP A 33 3.73 14.38 -6.62
N GLU A 34 3.54 13.99 -7.88
CA GLU A 34 4.63 13.54 -8.76
C GLU A 34 5.61 14.67 -9.08
N ALA A 35 5.10 15.90 -9.24
CA ALA A 35 5.91 17.05 -9.66
C ALA A 35 6.81 17.58 -8.54
N SER A 36 6.25 17.72 -7.33
CA SER A 36 6.95 18.29 -6.17
C SER A 36 7.59 17.24 -5.27
N GLY A 37 7.16 15.98 -5.35
CA GLY A 37 7.56 14.93 -4.41
C GLY A 37 6.93 15.06 -3.02
N GLN A 38 6.01 16.00 -2.81
CA GLN A 38 5.32 16.18 -1.54
C GLN A 38 4.39 14.99 -1.27
N GLN A 39 4.45 14.42 -0.06
CA GLN A 39 3.49 13.40 0.35
C GLN A 39 2.10 14.04 0.50
N LEU A 40 1.12 13.51 -0.21
CA LEU A 40 -0.27 13.98 -0.16
C LEU A 40 -1.05 13.28 0.95
N TRP A 41 -0.93 11.96 1.04
CA TRP A 41 -1.62 11.13 2.04
C TRP A 41 -1.06 9.70 2.09
N THR A 42 -1.51 8.95 3.08
CA THR A 42 -1.26 7.51 3.24
C THR A 42 -2.58 6.79 3.48
N LEU A 43 -2.69 5.55 2.99
CA LEU A 43 -3.87 4.69 3.12
C LEU A 43 -3.47 3.30 3.60
N LYS A 44 -4.20 2.76 4.58
CA LYS A 44 -4.12 1.34 4.96
C LYS A 44 -4.88 0.51 3.92
N VAL A 45 -4.18 -0.33 3.17
CA VAL A 45 -4.75 -1.19 2.12
C VAL A 45 -5.24 -2.51 2.71
N TYR A 46 -4.50 -3.07 3.67
CA TYR A 46 -4.91 -4.26 4.41
C TYR A 46 -4.32 -4.30 5.81
N ASP A 47 -5.01 -5.02 6.70
CA ASP A 47 -4.50 -5.32 8.03
C ASP A 47 -3.45 -6.42 7.98
N ASN A 48 -2.37 -6.23 8.74
CA ASN A 48 -1.29 -7.18 8.95
C ASN A 48 -0.82 -7.12 10.41
N GLN A 49 -1.76 -7.23 11.35
CA GLN A 49 -1.42 -7.21 12.76
C GLN A 49 -0.64 -8.47 13.14
N ARG A 50 0.54 -8.26 13.74
CA ARG A 50 1.38 -9.35 14.23
C ARG A 50 0.72 -10.04 15.41
N VAL A 51 0.90 -11.36 15.50
CA VAL A 51 0.57 -12.14 16.69
C VAL A 51 1.69 -11.94 17.72
N PRO A 52 1.41 -11.44 18.94
CA PRO A 52 2.46 -11.10 19.91
C PRO A 52 3.35 -12.27 20.36
N SER A 53 2.85 -13.50 20.30
CA SER A 53 3.58 -14.71 20.70
C SER A 53 4.47 -15.29 19.60
N LYS A 54 4.55 -14.63 18.43
CA LYS A 54 5.36 -15.06 17.29
C LYS A 54 6.43 -14.02 16.98
N GLU A 55 7.51 -14.48 16.36
CA GLU A 55 8.56 -13.61 15.85
C GLU A 55 7.97 -12.57 14.88
N GLY A 56 8.40 -11.31 14.99
CA GLY A 56 7.67 -10.18 14.41
C GLY A 56 7.85 -10.03 12.90
N ASP A 57 9.10 -10.02 12.44
CA ASP A 57 9.47 -9.75 11.05
C ASP A 57 9.01 -10.84 10.07
N VAL A 58 8.98 -12.10 10.51
CA VAL A 58 8.42 -13.22 9.71
C VAL A 58 6.91 -13.09 9.44
N GLN A 59 6.23 -12.16 10.13
CA GLN A 59 4.82 -11.85 9.96
C GLN A 59 4.59 -10.58 9.12
N ASP A 60 5.65 -9.91 8.66
CA ASP A 60 5.52 -8.70 7.85
C ASP A 60 5.11 -9.07 6.43
N VAL A 61 4.02 -8.48 5.95
CA VAL A 61 3.44 -8.79 4.65
C VAL A 61 3.41 -7.52 3.81
N PHE A 62 4.18 -7.53 2.73
CA PHE A 62 4.35 -6.41 1.83
C PHE A 62 3.57 -6.60 0.52
N PHE A 63 3.40 -5.50 -0.20
CA PHE A 63 2.97 -5.47 -1.59
C PHE A 63 4.02 -6.19 -2.43
N LYS A 64 3.55 -7.22 -3.11
CA LYS A 64 4.30 -7.96 -4.11
C LYS A 64 4.20 -7.29 -5.47
N SER A 65 3.01 -6.79 -5.83
CA SER A 65 2.78 -6.02 -7.05
C SER A 65 1.75 -4.92 -6.85
N MET A 66 1.84 -3.90 -7.71
CA MET A 66 0.87 -2.83 -7.85
C MET A 66 0.73 -2.50 -9.33
N THR A 67 -0.49 -2.52 -9.85
CA THR A 67 -0.76 -2.34 -11.28
C THR A 67 -1.89 -1.35 -11.48
N LEU A 68 -1.61 -0.28 -12.20
CA LEU A 68 -2.63 0.67 -12.64
C LEU A 68 -3.57 -0.01 -13.65
N GLN A 69 -4.86 0.03 -13.35
CA GLN A 69 -5.93 -0.44 -14.21
C GLN A 69 -6.39 0.69 -15.14
N ALA A 70 -7.10 0.32 -16.22
CA ALA A 70 -7.56 1.29 -17.23
C ALA A 70 -8.56 2.33 -16.69
N ASP A 71 -9.27 2.01 -15.60
CA ASP A 71 -10.21 2.88 -14.91
C ASP A 71 -9.53 3.82 -13.89
N GLY A 72 -8.21 3.74 -13.74
CA GLY A 72 -7.44 4.53 -12.79
C GLY A 72 -7.34 3.92 -11.39
N MET A 73 -7.92 2.74 -11.15
CA MET A 73 -7.76 1.98 -9.92
C MET A 73 -6.38 1.32 -9.86
N LEU A 74 -5.91 1.00 -8.67
CA LEU A 74 -4.71 0.18 -8.47
C LEU A 74 -5.12 -1.22 -8.04
N LEU A 75 -4.66 -2.23 -8.75
CA LEU A 75 -4.68 -3.62 -8.30
C LEU A 75 -3.39 -3.91 -7.54
N ILE A 76 -3.51 -4.18 -6.24
CA ILE A 76 -2.37 -4.52 -5.37
C ILE A 76 -2.48 -5.99 -4.99
N GLU A 77 -1.41 -6.76 -5.19
CA GLU A 77 -1.25 -8.12 -4.66
C GLU A 77 -0.19 -8.09 -3.56
N ASN A 78 -0.46 -8.73 -2.42
CA ASN A 78 0.52 -8.88 -1.34
C ASN A 78 1.31 -10.20 -1.43
N GLU A 79 2.29 -10.39 -0.56
CA GLU A 79 3.12 -11.60 -0.52
C GLU A 79 2.33 -12.90 -0.23
N HIS A 80 1.16 -12.78 0.40
CA HIS A 80 0.20 -13.88 0.58
C HIS A 80 -0.74 -14.11 -0.61
N ARG A 81 -0.53 -13.42 -1.73
CA ARG A 81 -1.37 -13.47 -2.94
C ARG A 81 -2.81 -12.95 -2.73
N ALA A 82 -3.08 -12.29 -1.61
CA ALA A 82 -4.34 -11.56 -1.44
C ALA A 82 -4.31 -10.31 -2.32
N ARG A 83 -5.45 -9.99 -2.93
CA ARG A 83 -5.58 -8.89 -3.89
C ARG A 83 -6.54 -7.83 -3.38
N PHE A 84 -6.23 -6.58 -3.70
CA PHE A 84 -6.97 -5.42 -3.26
C PHE A 84 -7.12 -4.44 -4.42
N ILE A 85 -8.32 -3.88 -4.58
CA ILE A 85 -8.58 -2.75 -5.48
C ILE A 85 -8.52 -1.50 -4.62
N VAL A 86 -7.70 -0.54 -5.04
CA VAL A 86 -7.55 0.77 -4.39
C VAL A 86 -8.01 1.86 -5.34
N ASP A 87 -8.85 2.76 -4.85
CA ASP A 87 -9.18 4.02 -5.49
C ASP A 87 -8.33 5.13 -4.87
N PRO A 88 -7.32 5.67 -5.57
CA PRO A 88 -6.48 6.73 -5.03
C PRO A 88 -7.22 8.06 -4.87
N LYS A 89 -8.27 8.32 -5.65
CA LYS A 89 -9.04 9.57 -5.58
C LYS A 89 -9.99 9.54 -4.38
N ALA A 90 -10.69 8.42 -4.19
CA ALA A 90 -11.59 8.21 -3.05
C ALA A 90 -10.84 7.83 -1.76
N ARG A 91 -9.56 7.42 -1.87
CA ARG A 91 -8.73 6.93 -0.76
C ARG A 91 -9.36 5.73 -0.05
N THR A 92 -9.86 4.78 -0.84
CA THR A 92 -10.51 3.57 -0.35
C THR A 92 -9.79 2.33 -0.86
N SER A 93 -9.92 1.24 -0.11
CA SER A 93 -9.45 -0.08 -0.53
C SER A 93 -10.50 -1.12 -0.22
N ILE A 94 -10.67 -2.08 -1.13
CA ILE A 94 -11.53 -3.25 -0.96
C ILE A 94 -10.77 -4.50 -1.37
N ALA A 95 -11.06 -5.63 -0.72
CA ALA A 95 -10.55 -6.92 -1.15
C ALA A 95 -11.12 -7.28 -2.53
N ALA A 96 -10.25 -7.77 -3.41
CA ALA A 96 -10.64 -8.32 -4.71
C ALA A 96 -10.87 -9.83 -4.57
N GLN A 97 -11.89 -10.35 -5.27
CA GLN A 97 -12.17 -11.79 -5.35
C GLN A 97 -11.24 -12.50 -6.34
#